data_AF-A0A2A2B4W0-F1
#
_entry.id   AF-A0A2A2B4W0-F1
#
_cell.length_a   1.000
_cell.length_b   1.000
_cell.length_c   1.000
_cell.angle_alpha   90.00
_cell.angle_beta   90.00
_cell.angle_gamma   90.00
#
_symmetry.space_group_name_H-M   'P 1'
#
loop_
_entity.id
_entity.type
_entity.pdbx_description
1 polymer ?
#
loop_
_entity_poly.entity_id
_entity_poly.type
_entity_poly.pdbx_seq_one_letter_code
_entity_poly.pdbx_strand_id
1 'polypeptide(L)'
;MAHIKTSIPSNDRSLSQDSEANINNISTEQAAFTSLPTNIQTALAQNNRLVFIANNPSIGTDQLEALLQPDDVLVLFNHFIHAEFFANHPLASTLPKLLFFRQIGDSKLHFGLPPRSNNVSVIKRMAKSAPLGILLSNQSYQFPSPDDDPSPHDDPITDERILTVPPSVQALLQNTQHHGVLSEQHPVVADYPCFADIHSSAPSSGFLLYRLLLAARTHLQHIQNTELPLRLLMLGFNDNDKTAHFWQGHNWEFERQEMSAPPPEVEIIRQY
;
A
#
# COMPACT_ATOMS: atom_id res chain seq x y z
N MET A 1 59.28 56.09 -10.70
CA MET A 1 58.81 55.15 -11.74
C MET A 1 58.26 53.92 -11.05
N ALA A 2 57.06 53.51 -11.46
CA ALA A 2 56.20 52.56 -10.77
C ALA A 2 56.68 51.11 -10.92
N HIS A 3 56.54 50.30 -9.86
CA HIS A 3 56.52 48.85 -9.97
C HIS A 3 55.19 48.30 -9.45
N ILE A 4 54.54 47.58 -10.34
CA ILE A 4 53.18 47.06 -10.30
C ILE A 4 53.13 45.84 -9.37
N LYS A 5 52.19 45.86 -8.41
CA LYS A 5 51.78 44.67 -7.63
C LYS A 5 50.98 43.73 -8.54
N THR A 6 51.43 42.49 -8.67
CA THR A 6 50.61 41.37 -9.17
C THR A 6 50.52 40.32 -8.07
N SER A 7 49.35 40.25 -7.46
CA SER A 7 48.93 39.21 -6.51
C SER A 7 48.45 37.98 -7.28
N ILE A 8 49.12 36.85 -7.06
CA ILE A 8 48.72 35.52 -7.55
C ILE A 8 47.68 34.98 -6.55
N PRO A 9 46.49 34.52 -6.97
CA PRO A 9 45.58 33.84 -6.07
C PRO A 9 46.04 32.39 -5.87
N SER A 10 46.33 32.03 -4.62
CA SER A 10 46.53 30.66 -4.15
C SER A 10 45.20 29.90 -4.23
N ASN A 11 45.14 28.95 -5.15
CA ASN A 11 43.98 28.10 -5.37
C ASN A 11 44.09 26.84 -4.48
N ASP A 12 43.96 27.01 -3.16
CA ASP A 12 43.75 25.90 -2.23
C ASP A 12 42.28 25.49 -2.28
N ARG A 13 41.91 24.70 -3.30
CA ARG A 13 40.69 23.89 -3.23
C ARG A 13 40.99 22.72 -2.31
N SER A 14 40.50 22.80 -1.07
CA SER A 14 40.38 21.66 -0.17
C SER A 14 39.42 20.63 -0.77
N LEU A 15 39.97 19.71 -1.55
CA LEU A 15 39.34 18.44 -1.91
C LEU A 15 39.30 17.54 -0.66
N SER A 16 38.34 17.74 0.25
CA SER A 16 37.99 16.73 1.28
C SER A 16 36.96 17.24 2.28
N GLN A 17 35.71 17.51 1.87
CA GLN A 17 34.59 17.53 2.81
C GLN A 17 33.28 16.95 2.23
N ASP A 18 33.16 16.76 0.91
CA ASP A 18 31.94 16.22 0.29
C ASP A 18 31.83 14.68 0.28
N SER A 19 32.82 13.96 0.82
CA SER A 19 32.90 12.49 0.72
C SER A 19 32.53 11.73 2.00
N GLU A 20 32.03 12.40 3.05
CA GLU A 20 31.64 11.72 4.30
C GLU A 20 30.16 11.90 4.70
N ALA A 21 29.35 12.63 3.94
CA ALA A 21 27.93 12.86 4.24
C ALA A 21 26.95 11.96 3.47
N ASN A 22 27.42 10.98 2.68
CA ASN A 22 26.57 10.18 1.80
C ASN A 22 26.46 8.71 2.26
N ILE A 23 26.34 8.51 3.57
CA ILE A 23 26.10 7.19 4.17
C ILE A 23 24.60 7.08 4.48
N ASN A 24 23.85 6.45 3.56
CA ASN A 24 22.55 5.80 3.76
C ASN A 24 21.25 6.64 3.86
N ASN A 25 21.10 7.77 3.17
CA ASN A 25 19.75 8.29 2.91
C ASN A 25 19.12 7.53 1.74
N ILE A 26 18.38 6.46 2.05
CA ILE A 26 17.48 5.78 1.10
C ILE A 26 16.46 6.81 0.61
N SER A 27 16.29 6.97 -0.71
CA SER A 27 15.29 7.90 -1.24
C SER A 27 13.87 7.44 -0.87
N THR A 28 12.89 8.35 -0.83
CA THR A 28 11.49 8.02 -0.53
C THR A 28 10.95 6.94 -1.47
N GLU A 29 11.34 6.98 -2.74
CA GLU A 29 10.98 6.02 -3.79
C GLU A 29 11.59 4.65 -3.51
N GLN A 30 12.88 4.60 -3.15
CA GLN A 30 13.55 3.35 -2.80
C GLN A 30 12.95 2.76 -1.52
N ALA A 31 12.66 3.58 -0.50
CA ALA A 31 12.01 3.14 0.74
C ALA A 31 10.61 2.57 0.47
N ALA A 32 9.87 3.20 -0.44
CA ALA A 32 8.56 2.71 -0.86
C ALA A 32 8.66 1.34 -1.54
N PHE A 33 9.61 1.16 -2.47
CA PHE A 33 9.81 -0.10 -3.17
C PHE A 33 10.27 -1.22 -2.21
N THR A 34 11.21 -0.95 -1.31
CA THR A 34 11.74 -1.95 -0.37
C THR A 34 10.76 -2.32 0.74
N SER A 35 9.77 -1.47 1.02
CA SER A 35 8.68 -1.78 1.95
C SER A 35 7.72 -2.85 1.43
N LEU A 36 7.69 -3.10 0.11
CA LEU A 36 6.86 -4.14 -0.49
C LEU A 36 7.44 -5.54 -0.24
N PRO A 37 6.61 -6.59 -0.07
CA PRO A 37 7.11 -7.97 -0.06
C PRO A 37 7.88 -8.32 -1.33
N THR A 38 8.93 -9.13 -1.23
CA THR A 38 9.86 -9.39 -2.36
C THR A 38 9.16 -9.98 -3.59
N ASN A 39 8.13 -10.80 -3.41
CA ASN A 39 7.38 -11.34 -4.53
C ASN A 39 6.56 -10.27 -5.27
N ILE A 40 6.11 -9.23 -4.58
CA ILE A 40 5.45 -8.07 -5.18
C ILE A 40 6.47 -7.19 -5.87
N GLN A 41 7.64 -6.92 -5.28
CA GLN A 41 8.72 -6.23 -5.97
C GLN A 41 9.06 -6.91 -7.31
N THR A 42 9.13 -8.25 -7.31
CA THR A 42 9.37 -9.05 -8.52
C THR A 42 8.21 -8.93 -9.51
N ALA A 43 6.96 -9.01 -9.04
CA ALA A 43 5.79 -8.86 -9.90
C ALA A 43 5.75 -7.47 -10.54
N LEU A 44 6.00 -6.40 -9.79
CA LEU A 44 6.02 -5.04 -10.33
C LEU A 44 7.08 -4.87 -11.42
N ALA A 45 8.24 -5.53 -11.28
CA ALA A 45 9.30 -5.48 -12.29
C ALA A 45 8.94 -6.18 -13.61
N GLN A 46 7.91 -7.03 -13.62
CA GLN A 46 7.52 -7.87 -14.77
C GLN A 46 6.17 -7.50 -15.39
N ASN A 47 5.37 -6.68 -14.70
CA ASN A 47 4.00 -6.36 -15.06
C ASN A 47 3.86 -4.88 -15.41
N ASN A 48 2.83 -4.54 -16.18
CA ASN A 48 2.68 -3.19 -16.74
C ASN A 48 1.52 -2.41 -16.12
N ARG A 49 0.68 -3.05 -15.31
CA ARG A 49 -0.51 -2.41 -14.74
C ARG A 49 -0.79 -2.89 -13.30
N LEU A 50 -1.01 -1.92 -12.43
CA LEU A 50 -1.49 -2.10 -11.05
C LEU A 50 -2.98 -1.75 -11.00
N VAL A 51 -3.79 -2.59 -10.39
CA VAL A 51 -5.24 -2.35 -10.24
C VAL A 51 -5.60 -2.31 -8.76
N PHE A 52 -5.91 -1.12 -8.26
CA PHE A 52 -6.45 -0.90 -6.92
C PHE A 52 -7.96 -1.11 -6.92
N ILE A 53 -8.44 -1.95 -6.02
CA ILE A 53 -9.87 -2.27 -5.94
C ILE A 53 -10.35 -1.88 -4.54
N ALA A 54 -11.10 -0.78 -4.49
CA ALA A 54 -11.69 -0.32 -3.24
C ALA A 54 -12.83 -1.23 -2.77
N ASN A 55 -13.21 -1.12 -1.49
CA ASN A 55 -14.34 -1.84 -0.91
C ASN A 55 -15.70 -1.18 -1.24
N ASN A 56 -15.86 -0.69 -2.47
CA ASN A 56 -17.10 -0.06 -2.90
C ASN A 56 -18.12 -1.13 -3.32
N PRO A 57 -19.26 -1.29 -2.61
CA PRO A 57 -20.23 -2.35 -2.88
C PRO A 57 -20.89 -2.27 -4.26
N SER A 58 -20.79 -1.15 -4.98
CA SER A 58 -21.28 -1.05 -6.36
C SER A 58 -20.38 -1.74 -7.39
N ILE A 59 -19.13 -2.07 -7.04
CA ILE A 59 -18.26 -2.87 -7.89
C ILE A 59 -18.85 -4.28 -7.98
N GLY A 60 -19.19 -4.73 -9.18
CA GLY A 60 -19.67 -6.10 -9.44
C GLY A 60 -18.57 -7.01 -10.00
N THR A 61 -18.73 -8.32 -9.87
CA THR A 61 -17.77 -9.29 -10.44
C THR A 61 -17.73 -9.24 -11.96
N ASP A 62 -18.85 -8.96 -12.64
CA ASP A 62 -18.91 -8.85 -14.10
C ASP A 62 -18.07 -7.66 -14.61
N GLN A 63 -18.07 -6.57 -13.86
CA GLN A 63 -17.22 -5.42 -14.15
C GLN A 63 -15.74 -5.77 -13.96
N LEU A 64 -15.40 -6.48 -12.88
CA LEU A 64 -14.04 -6.97 -12.66
C LEU A 64 -13.58 -7.90 -13.78
N GLU A 65 -14.44 -8.81 -14.23
CA GLU A 65 -14.14 -9.72 -15.34
C GLU A 65 -13.85 -8.96 -16.65
N ALA A 66 -14.63 -7.92 -16.96
CA ALA A 66 -14.40 -7.09 -18.13
C ALA A 66 -13.15 -6.20 -18.05
N LEU A 67 -12.74 -5.83 -16.84
CA LEU A 67 -11.65 -4.87 -16.58
C LEU A 67 -10.26 -5.52 -16.54
N LEU A 68 -10.17 -6.68 -15.89
CA LEU A 68 -8.90 -7.30 -15.55
C LEU A 68 -8.19 -7.87 -16.78
N GLN A 69 -6.86 -7.76 -16.78
CA GLN A 69 -5.96 -8.18 -17.84
C GLN A 69 -4.92 -9.19 -17.31
N PRO A 70 -4.33 -10.04 -18.19
CA PRO A 70 -3.35 -11.05 -17.79
C PRO A 70 -2.07 -10.55 -17.10
N ASP A 71 -1.69 -9.29 -17.32
CA ASP A 71 -0.48 -8.66 -16.79
C ASP A 71 -0.76 -7.68 -15.64
N ASP A 72 -1.92 -7.83 -14.99
CA ASP A 72 -2.30 -7.03 -13.83
C ASP A 72 -1.67 -7.53 -12.53
N VAL A 73 -1.28 -6.59 -11.68
CA VAL A 73 -1.06 -6.82 -10.24
C VAL A 73 -2.21 -6.20 -9.47
N LEU A 74 -2.90 -7.00 -8.66
CA LEU A 74 -4.06 -6.56 -7.91
C LEU A 74 -3.66 -6.02 -6.54
N VAL A 75 -4.21 -4.88 -6.15
CA VAL A 75 -4.04 -4.28 -4.83
C VAL A 75 -5.40 -4.27 -4.13
N LEU A 76 -5.50 -5.10 -3.09
CA LEU A 76 -6.71 -5.36 -2.32
C LEU A 76 -6.47 -4.97 -0.86
N PHE A 77 -7.43 -4.35 -0.18
CA PHE A 77 -7.19 -3.85 1.17
C PHE A 77 -8.40 -3.90 2.09
N ASN A 78 -8.13 -3.89 3.39
CA ASN A 78 -9.08 -4.04 4.48
C ASN A 78 -9.89 -5.35 4.30
N HIS A 79 -11.21 -5.27 4.10
CA HIS A 79 -12.05 -6.44 3.90
C HIS A 79 -11.92 -7.09 2.53
N PHE A 80 -11.46 -6.34 1.52
CA PHE A 80 -11.45 -6.71 0.10
C PHE A 80 -12.72 -7.45 -0.35
N ILE A 81 -13.70 -6.67 -0.81
CA ILE A 81 -14.94 -7.22 -1.40
C ILE A 81 -14.62 -8.22 -2.53
N HIS A 82 -15.51 -9.18 -2.78
CA HIS A 82 -15.34 -10.23 -3.81
C HIS A 82 -14.14 -11.16 -3.61
N ALA A 83 -13.76 -11.39 -2.35
CA ALA A 83 -12.72 -12.34 -1.93
C ALA A 83 -12.74 -13.68 -2.70
N GLU A 84 -13.92 -14.30 -2.89
CA GLU A 84 -14.07 -15.55 -3.63
C GLU A 84 -13.80 -15.41 -5.14
N PHE A 85 -14.16 -14.29 -5.76
CA PHE A 85 -13.86 -14.03 -7.18
C PHE A 85 -12.35 -14.04 -7.40
N PHE A 86 -11.60 -13.29 -6.58
CA PHE A 86 -10.14 -13.23 -6.68
C PHE A 86 -9.43 -14.54 -6.35
N ALA A 87 -10.07 -15.46 -5.63
CA ALA A 87 -9.50 -16.77 -5.34
C ALA A 87 -9.79 -17.83 -6.40
N ASN A 88 -10.93 -17.73 -7.10
CA ASN A 88 -11.43 -18.85 -7.92
C ASN A 88 -11.65 -18.51 -9.40
N HIS A 89 -11.77 -17.24 -9.77
CA HIS A 89 -11.99 -16.85 -11.17
C HIS A 89 -10.79 -17.26 -12.05
N PRO A 90 -11.00 -17.78 -13.28
CA PRO A 90 -9.92 -18.30 -14.12
C PRO A 90 -8.76 -17.35 -14.33
N LEU A 91 -9.04 -16.06 -14.61
CA LEU A 91 -8.02 -15.02 -14.72
C LEU A 91 -7.60 -14.47 -13.35
N ALA A 92 -8.54 -13.88 -12.59
CA ALA A 92 -8.19 -13.17 -11.36
C ALA A 92 -7.43 -14.03 -10.34
N SER A 93 -7.67 -15.34 -10.27
CA SER A 93 -6.94 -16.24 -9.35
C SER A 93 -5.44 -16.37 -9.64
N THR A 94 -5.02 -16.20 -10.90
CA THR A 94 -3.62 -16.36 -11.34
C THR A 94 -2.81 -15.06 -11.26
N LEU A 95 -3.48 -13.92 -11.09
CA LEU A 95 -2.80 -12.62 -11.01
C LEU A 95 -2.08 -12.44 -9.67
N PRO A 96 -0.88 -11.82 -9.63
CA PRO A 96 -0.24 -11.40 -8.39
C PRO A 96 -1.14 -10.47 -7.56
N LYS A 97 -1.09 -10.62 -6.24
CA LYS A 97 -1.95 -9.86 -5.31
C LYS A 97 -1.15 -9.27 -4.16
N LEU A 98 -1.32 -7.98 -3.92
CA LEU A 98 -0.91 -7.30 -2.70
C LEU A 98 -2.15 -7.09 -1.83
N LEU A 99 -2.19 -7.73 -0.66
CA LEU A 99 -3.20 -7.51 0.36
C LEU A 99 -2.67 -6.50 1.37
N PHE A 100 -3.49 -5.54 1.80
CA PHE A 100 -3.15 -4.65 2.90
C PHE A 100 -4.22 -4.68 3.99
N PHE A 101 -3.80 -4.97 5.22
CA PHE A 101 -4.67 -4.99 6.37
C PHE A 101 -4.27 -3.87 7.33
N ARG A 102 -5.18 -2.90 7.52
CA ARG A 102 -4.95 -1.77 8.40
C ARG A 102 -5.25 -2.15 9.85
N GLN A 103 -4.38 -1.72 10.76
CA GLN A 103 -4.58 -1.74 12.19
C GLN A 103 -5.82 -0.90 12.59
N ILE A 104 -6.59 -1.39 13.55
CA ILE A 104 -7.83 -0.75 14.00
C ILE A 104 -7.53 0.16 15.20
N GLY A 105 -7.41 1.47 14.96
CA GLY A 105 -7.04 2.43 16.01
C GLY A 105 -5.78 1.99 16.76
N ASP A 106 -5.83 2.06 18.09
CA ASP A 106 -4.72 1.62 18.95
C ASP A 106 -4.73 0.11 19.27
N SER A 107 -5.70 -0.65 18.75
CA SER A 107 -5.78 -2.11 18.99
C SER A 107 -4.71 -2.87 18.23
N LYS A 108 -4.40 -4.11 18.65
CA LYS A 108 -3.51 -5.01 17.88
C LYS A 108 -4.20 -5.69 16.69
N LEU A 109 -5.46 -5.35 16.43
CA LEU A 109 -6.28 -5.97 15.40
C LEU A 109 -6.02 -5.34 14.04
N HIS A 110 -6.13 -6.15 12.99
CA HIS A 110 -6.13 -5.66 11.61
C HIS A 110 -7.46 -6.00 10.93
N PHE A 111 -8.05 -5.02 10.24
CA PHE A 111 -9.24 -5.21 9.40
C PHE A 111 -8.98 -6.34 8.39
N GLY A 112 -9.94 -7.26 8.21
CA GLY A 112 -9.79 -8.37 7.25
C GLY A 112 -9.12 -9.62 7.80
N LEU A 113 -8.59 -9.60 9.03
CA LEU A 113 -8.03 -10.76 9.74
C LEU A 113 -8.85 -11.13 10.99
N PRO A 114 -8.66 -12.36 11.55
CA PRO A 114 -9.30 -12.75 12.80
C PRO A 114 -8.99 -11.76 13.93
N PRO A 115 -9.94 -11.51 14.84
CA PRO A 115 -11.21 -12.23 15.04
C PRO A 115 -12.37 -11.62 14.22
N ARG A 116 -12.10 -10.55 13.47
CA ARG A 116 -13.13 -9.73 12.83
C ARG A 116 -13.50 -10.19 11.41
N SER A 117 -12.79 -11.14 10.81
CA SER A 117 -13.01 -11.48 9.40
C SER A 117 -12.68 -12.94 9.03
N ASN A 118 -13.34 -13.42 7.97
CA ASN A 118 -13.27 -14.80 7.47
C ASN A 118 -12.39 -15.00 6.22
N ASN A 119 -11.60 -14.00 5.86
CA ASN A 119 -10.80 -14.02 4.64
C ASN A 119 -9.64 -15.01 4.68
N VAL A 120 -9.33 -15.61 5.82
CA VAL A 120 -8.19 -16.52 6.01
C VAL A 120 -8.21 -17.72 5.05
N SER A 121 -9.38 -18.32 4.82
CA SER A 121 -9.53 -19.44 3.88
C SER A 121 -9.28 -19.03 2.42
N VAL A 122 -9.71 -17.81 2.07
CA VAL A 122 -9.49 -17.18 0.76
C VAL A 122 -8.01 -16.85 0.57
N ILE A 123 -7.36 -16.20 1.54
CA ILE A 123 -5.92 -15.88 1.52
C ILE A 123 -5.10 -17.15 1.28
N LYS A 124 -5.42 -18.23 1.98
CA LYS A 124 -4.77 -19.54 1.79
C LYS A 124 -4.91 -20.05 0.36
N ARG A 125 -6.06 -19.86 -0.30
CA ARG A 125 -6.26 -20.27 -1.70
C ARG A 125 -5.49 -19.35 -2.65
N MET A 126 -5.57 -18.03 -2.48
CA MET A 126 -4.82 -17.07 -3.30
C MET A 126 -3.32 -17.35 -3.28
N ALA A 127 -2.75 -17.62 -2.10
CA ALA A 127 -1.33 -17.91 -1.93
C ALA A 127 -0.86 -19.18 -2.65
N LYS A 128 -1.78 -20.11 -2.95
CA LYS A 128 -1.45 -21.33 -3.72
C LYS A 128 -1.46 -21.09 -5.24
N SER A 129 -2.24 -20.12 -5.70
CA SER A 129 -2.52 -19.92 -7.12
C SER A 129 -1.60 -18.89 -7.79
N ALA A 130 -1.12 -17.90 -7.03
CA ALA A 130 -0.33 -16.80 -7.56
C ALA A 130 0.60 -16.19 -6.50
N PRO A 131 1.60 -15.37 -6.90
CA PRO A 131 2.36 -14.56 -5.97
C PRO A 131 1.44 -13.70 -5.09
N LEU A 132 1.64 -13.78 -3.77
CA LEU A 132 0.81 -13.09 -2.78
C LEU A 132 1.70 -12.34 -1.80
N GLY A 133 1.56 -11.02 -1.77
CA GLY A 133 2.12 -10.14 -0.75
C GLY A 133 1.05 -9.74 0.26
N ILE A 134 1.44 -9.58 1.52
CA ILE A 134 0.62 -9.11 2.63
C ILE A 134 1.38 -7.98 3.31
N LEU A 135 0.76 -6.81 3.35
CA LEU A 135 1.21 -5.70 4.16
C LEU A 135 0.27 -5.50 5.34
N LEU A 136 0.85 -5.27 6.50
CA LEU A 136 0.14 -4.92 7.72
C LEU A 136 0.53 -3.52 8.14
N SER A 137 -0.43 -2.70 8.57
CA SER A 137 -0.06 -1.36 9.05
C SER A 137 0.61 -1.41 10.43
N ASN A 138 1.63 -0.58 10.61
CA ASN A 138 2.39 -0.26 11.83
C ASN A 138 3.13 -1.41 12.54
N GLN A 139 2.53 -2.58 12.66
CA GLN A 139 3.10 -3.75 13.34
C GLN A 139 2.72 -5.06 12.64
N SER A 140 3.54 -6.09 12.87
CA SER A 140 3.25 -7.46 12.43
C SER A 140 1.98 -7.99 13.11
N TYR A 141 1.27 -8.90 12.44
CA TYR A 141 0.03 -9.45 12.97
C TYR A 141 0.31 -10.24 14.23
N GLN A 142 -0.49 -9.95 15.26
CA GLN A 142 -0.54 -10.72 16.49
C GLN A 142 -1.96 -11.22 16.66
N PHE A 143 -2.12 -12.46 17.09
CA PHE A 143 -3.45 -12.96 17.40
C PHE A 143 -4.00 -12.17 18.59
N PRO A 144 -5.25 -11.67 18.55
CA PRO A 144 -5.80 -10.94 19.68
C PRO A 144 -5.87 -11.77 20.95
N SER A 145 -5.52 -11.16 22.08
CA SER A 145 -6.12 -11.54 23.35
C SER A 145 -7.53 -10.95 23.46
N PRO A 146 -8.42 -11.51 24.30
CA PRO A 146 -9.74 -10.94 24.56
C PRO A 146 -9.69 -9.46 24.98
N ASP A 147 -8.61 -9.01 25.62
CA ASP A 147 -8.42 -7.63 26.07
C ASP A 147 -7.91 -6.68 24.98
N ASP A 148 -7.46 -7.20 23.82
CA ASP A 148 -6.98 -6.39 22.70
C ASP A 148 -8.12 -5.86 21.80
N ASP A 149 -9.37 -6.30 22.00
CA ASP A 149 -10.53 -5.78 21.27
C ASP A 149 -11.24 -4.68 22.10
N PRO A 150 -11.16 -3.39 21.71
CA PRO A 150 -11.82 -2.31 22.46
C PRO A 150 -13.35 -2.35 22.34
N SER A 151 -13.88 -3.11 21.38
CA SER A 151 -15.31 -3.21 21.09
C SER A 151 -15.71 -4.64 20.67
N PRO A 152 -15.58 -5.64 21.56
CA PRO A 152 -15.84 -7.05 21.23
C PRO A 152 -17.31 -7.34 20.87
N HIS A 153 -18.21 -6.38 21.10
CA HIS A 153 -19.64 -6.47 20.84
C HIS A 153 -20.08 -5.72 19.57
N ASP A 154 -19.24 -4.83 19.01
CA ASP A 154 -19.57 -4.09 17.78
C ASP A 154 -19.58 -5.03 16.56
N ASP A 155 -18.75 -6.09 16.60
CA ASP A 155 -18.66 -7.13 15.57
C ASP A 155 -18.75 -8.53 16.22
N PRO A 156 -19.95 -9.07 16.52
CA PRO A 156 -20.08 -10.33 17.24
C PRO A 156 -19.35 -11.48 16.51
N ILE A 157 -18.48 -12.15 17.25
CA ILE A 157 -17.80 -13.36 16.81
C ILE A 157 -18.82 -14.50 16.80
N THR A 158 -19.25 -14.94 15.62
CA THR A 158 -20.18 -16.07 15.45
C THR A 158 -19.43 -17.40 15.37
N ASP A 159 -20.12 -18.52 15.62
CA ASP A 159 -19.54 -19.87 15.57
C ASP A 159 -19.01 -20.28 14.18
N GLU A 160 -19.41 -19.57 13.13
CA GLU A 160 -18.94 -19.78 11.75
C GLU A 160 -17.59 -19.08 11.46
N ARG A 161 -17.05 -18.30 12.41
CA ARG A 161 -15.81 -17.55 12.20
C ARG A 161 -14.56 -18.38 12.47
N ILE A 162 -13.56 -18.20 11.61
CA ILE A 162 -12.23 -18.80 11.79
C ILE A 162 -11.43 -17.95 12.79
N LEU A 163 -11.31 -18.44 14.02
CA LEU A 163 -10.55 -17.81 15.11
C LEU A 163 -9.14 -18.38 15.26
N THR A 164 -8.57 -18.94 14.19
CA THR A 164 -7.20 -19.43 14.21
C THR A 164 -6.62 -19.28 12.83
N VAL A 165 -5.47 -18.62 12.73
CA VAL A 165 -4.72 -18.54 11.47
C VAL A 165 -4.09 -19.91 11.20
N PRO A 166 -4.42 -20.59 10.08
CA PRO A 166 -3.81 -21.86 9.75
C PRO A 166 -2.28 -21.72 9.62
N PRO A 167 -1.50 -22.77 9.94
CA PRO A 167 -0.04 -22.73 9.86
C PRO A 167 0.49 -22.25 8.51
N SER A 168 -0.20 -22.61 7.40
CA SER A 168 0.19 -22.17 6.06
C SER A 168 0.07 -20.65 5.86
N VAL A 169 -0.90 -20.00 6.49
CA VAL A 169 -1.05 -18.52 6.41
C VAL A 169 -0.10 -17.85 7.40
N GLN A 170 0.12 -18.44 8.58
CA GLN A 170 1.12 -17.96 9.53
C GLN A 170 2.53 -17.95 8.93
N ALA A 171 2.89 -18.98 8.17
CA ALA A 171 4.16 -19.03 7.45
C ALA A 171 4.33 -17.87 6.45
N LEU A 172 3.24 -17.40 5.81
CA LEU A 172 3.29 -16.22 4.94
C LEU A 172 3.62 -14.96 5.76
N LEU A 173 2.93 -14.78 6.90
CA LEU A 173 3.12 -13.64 7.79
C LEU A 173 4.50 -13.59 8.48
N GLN A 174 5.25 -14.69 8.46
CA GLN A 174 6.60 -14.79 9.03
C GLN A 174 7.70 -14.73 7.97
N ASN A 175 7.35 -14.61 6.69
CA ASN A 175 8.29 -14.67 5.59
C ASN A 175 8.33 -13.33 4.82
N THR A 176 9.49 -12.68 4.77
CA THR A 176 9.69 -11.39 4.07
C THR A 176 9.41 -11.46 2.57
N GLN A 177 9.46 -12.66 1.97
CA GLN A 177 9.05 -12.86 0.59
C GLN A 177 7.57 -12.54 0.38
N HIS A 178 6.73 -12.76 1.41
CA HIS A 178 5.28 -12.63 1.36
C HIS A 178 4.74 -11.53 2.26
N HIS A 179 5.49 -11.06 3.24
CA HIS A 179 5.01 -10.18 4.29
C HIS A 179 5.92 -8.99 4.54
N GLY A 180 5.30 -7.84 4.80
CA GLY A 180 5.96 -6.63 5.29
C GLY A 180 5.06 -5.83 6.22
N VAL A 181 5.67 -4.89 6.94
CA VAL A 181 4.94 -3.93 7.78
C VAL A 181 5.10 -2.55 7.17
N LEU A 182 3.99 -1.85 6.98
CA LEU A 182 3.94 -0.49 6.45
C LEU A 182 3.50 0.48 7.53
N SER A 183 4.40 1.35 7.97
CA SER A 183 4.05 2.42 8.91
C SER A 183 3.10 3.43 8.27
N GLU A 184 2.13 3.92 9.03
CA GLU A 184 1.27 5.04 8.62
C GLU A 184 2.02 6.38 8.59
N GLN A 185 3.24 6.43 9.12
CA GLN A 185 4.18 7.56 9.05
C GLN A 185 5.28 7.33 8.00
N HIS A 186 5.04 6.44 7.02
CA HIS A 186 6.00 6.18 5.95
C HIS A 186 6.39 7.48 5.20
N PRO A 187 7.64 7.65 4.74
CA PRO A 187 8.10 8.89 4.10
C PRO A 187 7.26 9.40 2.91
N VAL A 188 6.52 8.51 2.23
CA VAL A 188 5.60 8.85 1.13
C VAL A 188 4.40 9.70 1.57
N VAL A 189 4.14 9.79 2.88
CA VAL A 189 3.06 10.58 3.49
C VAL A 189 3.59 11.52 4.57
N ALA A 190 4.88 11.90 4.51
CA ALA A 190 5.49 12.78 5.50
C ALA A 190 4.86 14.20 5.54
N ASP A 191 4.24 14.62 4.45
CA ASP A 191 3.48 15.87 4.28
C ASP A 191 1.99 15.75 4.63
N TYR A 192 1.52 14.54 5.01
CA TYR A 192 0.12 14.34 5.33
C TYR A 192 -0.25 15.12 6.60
N PRO A 193 -1.28 16.01 6.56
CA PRO A 193 -1.58 16.87 7.69
C PRO A 193 -2.06 16.08 8.93
N CYS A 194 -1.40 16.29 10.07
CA CYS A 194 -1.83 15.78 11.36
C CYS A 194 -2.74 16.81 12.06
N PHE A 195 -3.90 16.37 12.54
CA PHE A 195 -4.80 17.19 13.32
C PHE A 195 -4.82 16.73 14.78
N ALA A 196 -4.73 17.68 15.71
CA ALA A 196 -4.83 17.39 17.14
C ALA A 196 -6.22 16.85 17.55
N ASP A 197 -7.24 17.14 16.74
CA ASP A 197 -8.65 16.97 17.13
C ASP A 197 -9.35 15.81 16.38
N ILE A 198 -8.62 15.08 15.53
CA ILE A 198 -9.15 13.96 14.74
C ILE A 198 -8.54 12.66 15.27
N HIS A 199 -9.40 11.69 15.60
CA HIS A 199 -9.01 10.38 16.14
C HIS A 199 -8.04 9.55 15.27
N SER A 200 -7.83 9.93 14.01
CA SER A 200 -6.77 9.39 13.16
C SER A 200 -6.15 10.54 12.36
N SER A 201 -4.91 10.89 12.69
CA SER A 201 -4.06 11.77 11.86
C SER A 201 -3.37 11.00 10.73
N ALA A 202 -3.84 9.79 10.42
CA ALA A 202 -3.23 8.91 9.45
C ALA A 202 -4.01 8.92 8.11
N PRO A 203 -3.32 8.71 6.98
CA PRO A 203 -3.95 8.56 5.66
C PRO A 203 -4.89 7.36 5.61
N SER A 204 -5.90 7.37 4.75
CA SER A 204 -6.74 6.21 4.45
C SER A 204 -5.91 5.07 3.85
N SER A 205 -6.36 3.81 4.00
CA SER A 205 -5.62 2.64 3.50
C SER A 205 -5.34 2.75 2.00
N GLY A 206 -6.35 3.15 1.23
CA GLY A 206 -6.25 3.29 -0.22
C GLY A 206 -5.27 4.39 -0.62
N PHE A 207 -5.30 5.53 0.06
CA PHE A 207 -4.42 6.65 -0.22
C PHE A 207 -2.96 6.37 0.15
N LEU A 208 -2.71 5.72 1.30
CA LEU A 208 -1.37 5.29 1.70
C LEU A 208 -0.76 4.34 0.66
N LEU A 209 -1.53 3.33 0.21
CA LEU A 209 -1.06 2.40 -0.82
C LEU A 209 -0.87 3.09 -2.17
N TYR A 210 -1.74 4.02 -2.53
CA TYR A 210 -1.64 4.81 -3.76
C TYR A 210 -0.30 5.55 -3.81
N ARG A 211 0.03 6.33 -2.78
CA ARG A 211 1.30 7.05 -2.69
C ARG A 211 2.52 6.11 -2.58
N LEU A 212 2.40 5.02 -1.83
CA LEU A 212 3.45 4.01 -1.73
C LEU A 212 3.80 3.45 -3.12
N LEU A 213 2.80 2.99 -3.87
CA LEU A 213 3.02 2.35 -5.17
C LEU A 213 3.38 3.36 -6.27
N LEU A 214 2.93 4.61 -6.18
CA LEU A 214 3.38 5.68 -7.05
C LEU A 214 4.88 5.96 -6.86
N ALA A 215 5.35 6.03 -5.61
CA ALA A 215 6.77 6.21 -5.31
C ALA A 215 7.61 4.96 -5.67
N ALA A 216 7.12 3.77 -5.35
CA ALA A 216 7.78 2.51 -5.70
C ALA A 216 7.94 2.34 -7.22
N ARG A 217 6.94 2.78 -7.99
CA ARG A 217 7.02 2.88 -9.45
C ARG A 217 8.16 3.79 -9.90
N THR A 218 8.27 5.00 -9.35
CA THR A 218 9.34 5.94 -9.73
C THR A 218 10.72 5.33 -9.51
N HIS A 219 10.91 4.60 -8.40
CA HIS A 219 12.14 3.84 -8.17
C HIS A 219 12.36 2.77 -9.24
N LEU A 220 11.33 1.98 -9.55
CA LEU A 220 11.41 0.90 -10.54
C LEU A 220 11.79 1.43 -11.93
N GLN A 221 11.18 2.54 -12.36
CA GLN A 221 11.50 3.20 -13.62
C GLN A 221 12.97 3.65 -13.67
N HIS A 222 13.45 4.23 -12.56
CA HIS A 222 14.84 4.67 -12.46
C HIS A 222 15.81 3.50 -12.60
N ILE A 223 15.59 2.37 -11.91
CA ILE A 223 16.50 1.22 -11.95
C ILE A 223 16.42 0.44 -13.28
N GLN A 224 15.27 0.43 -13.94
CA GLN A 224 15.09 -0.26 -15.23
C GLN A 224 15.50 0.60 -16.43
N ASN A 225 15.72 1.90 -16.23
CA ASN A 225 16.02 2.86 -17.30
C ASN A 225 14.99 2.77 -18.45
N THR A 226 13.70 2.66 -18.10
CA THR A 226 12.58 2.49 -19.03
C THR A 226 11.67 3.71 -19.02
N GLU A 227 11.21 4.11 -20.21
CA GLU A 227 10.18 5.15 -20.37
C GLU A 227 8.76 4.62 -20.16
N LEU A 228 8.55 3.30 -20.23
CA LEU A 228 7.21 2.71 -20.07
C LEU A 228 6.78 2.75 -18.60
N PRO A 229 5.77 3.57 -18.24
CA PRO A 229 5.33 3.63 -16.86
C PRO A 229 4.47 2.41 -16.53
N LEU A 230 4.78 1.78 -15.40
CA LEU A 230 3.79 0.97 -14.69
C LEU A 230 2.52 1.83 -14.54
N ARG A 231 1.41 1.41 -15.14
CA ARG A 231 0.14 2.15 -15.10
C ARG A 231 -0.59 1.81 -13.82
N LEU A 232 -1.25 2.78 -13.20
CA LEU A 232 -2.07 2.57 -12.01
C LEU A 232 -3.54 2.79 -12.38
N LEU A 233 -4.38 1.83 -12.05
CA LEU A 233 -5.81 1.89 -12.26
C LEU A 233 -6.51 1.79 -10.91
N MET A 234 -7.34 2.77 -10.57
CA MET A 234 -8.02 2.85 -9.29
C MET A 234 -9.53 2.71 -9.48
N LEU A 235 -10.10 1.61 -8.97
CA LEU A 235 -11.51 1.29 -9.10
C LEU A 235 -12.27 1.57 -7.80
N GLY A 236 -13.33 2.38 -7.88
CA GLY A 236 -14.23 2.67 -6.76
C GLY A 236 -13.76 3.79 -5.82
N PHE A 237 -12.76 4.57 -6.23
CA PHE A 237 -12.28 5.75 -5.50
C PHE A 237 -13.09 6.98 -5.93
N ASN A 238 -14.11 7.30 -5.14
CA ASN A 238 -15.01 8.42 -5.42
C ASN A 238 -14.48 9.74 -4.84
N ASP A 239 -14.69 10.82 -5.58
CA ASP A 239 -14.45 12.21 -5.17
C ASP A 239 -15.65 12.85 -4.45
N ASN A 240 -16.81 12.18 -4.48
CA ASN A 240 -18.02 12.69 -3.86
C ASN A 240 -17.99 12.60 -2.33
N ASP A 241 -18.48 13.64 -1.66
CA ASP A 241 -18.62 13.71 -0.18
C ASP A 241 -19.46 12.59 0.45
N LYS A 242 -20.21 11.83 -0.36
CA LYS A 242 -20.99 10.68 0.11
C LYS A 242 -20.15 9.63 0.83
N THR A 243 -18.86 9.47 0.49
CA THR A 243 -17.95 8.54 1.20
C THR A 243 -17.41 9.10 2.51
N ALA A 244 -17.37 10.42 2.68
CA ALA A 244 -16.92 11.08 3.92
C ALA A 244 -17.87 10.79 5.09
N HIS A 245 -19.15 10.53 4.81
CA HIS A 245 -20.14 10.19 5.83
C HIS A 245 -19.92 8.81 6.46
N PHE A 246 -19.23 7.90 5.79
CA PHE A 246 -19.04 6.53 6.30
C PHE A 246 -17.81 6.38 7.19
N TRP A 247 -16.86 7.33 7.16
CA TRP A 247 -15.58 7.19 7.84
C TRP A 247 -15.08 8.56 8.35
N GLN A 248 -15.41 8.90 9.59
CA GLN A 248 -14.77 10.00 10.31
C GLN A 248 -13.32 9.60 10.64
N GLY A 249 -12.37 10.54 10.63
CA GLY A 249 -10.99 10.23 11.04
C GLY A 249 -9.92 10.31 9.95
N HIS A 250 -10.20 10.84 8.76
CA HIS A 250 -9.20 11.08 7.72
C HIS A 250 -9.32 12.50 7.16
N ASN A 251 -8.22 13.02 6.62
CA ASN A 251 -8.21 14.27 5.89
C ASN A 251 -8.73 14.05 4.45
N TRP A 252 -10.02 13.77 4.35
CA TRP A 252 -10.64 13.48 3.05
C TRP A 252 -10.50 14.64 2.06
N GLU A 253 -10.44 15.87 2.54
CA GLU A 253 -10.20 17.04 1.69
C GLU A 253 -8.82 16.96 1.02
N PHE A 254 -7.76 16.71 1.80
CA PHE A 254 -6.40 16.54 1.28
C PHE A 254 -6.30 15.37 0.30
N GLU A 255 -6.81 14.19 0.68
CA GLU A 255 -6.73 12.99 -0.17
C GLU A 255 -7.47 13.20 -1.50
N ARG A 256 -8.68 13.79 -1.46
CA ARG A 256 -9.46 14.08 -2.67
C ARG A 256 -8.80 15.14 -3.53
N GLN A 257 -8.22 16.17 -2.93
CA GLN A 257 -7.52 17.22 -3.67
C GLN A 257 -6.37 16.62 -4.47
N GLU A 258 -5.56 15.75 -3.87
CA GLU A 258 -4.48 15.07 -4.61
C GLU A 258 -5.02 14.13 -5.69
N MET A 259 -6.04 13.33 -5.38
CA MET A 259 -6.65 12.40 -6.34
C MET A 259 -7.54 13.11 -7.40
N SER A 260 -7.74 14.42 -7.30
CA SER A 260 -8.54 15.18 -8.29
C SER A 260 -7.78 15.45 -9.59
N ALA A 261 -6.45 15.48 -9.52
CA ALA A 261 -5.56 15.70 -10.65
C ALA A 261 -4.40 14.68 -10.61
N PRO A 262 -4.72 13.38 -10.76
CA PRO A 262 -3.70 12.36 -10.65
C PRO A 262 -2.70 12.45 -11.84
N PRO A 263 -1.47 11.94 -11.69
CA PRO A 263 -0.50 11.90 -12.79
C PRO A 263 -1.06 11.16 -14.04
N PRO A 264 -0.56 11.45 -15.26
CA PRO A 264 -1.09 10.87 -16.52
C PRO A 264 -1.13 9.33 -16.57
N GLU A 265 -0.28 8.66 -15.81
CA GLU A 265 -0.17 7.21 -15.68
C GLU A 265 -1.22 6.57 -14.74
N VAL A 266 -1.98 7.40 -14.03
CA VAL A 266 -3.00 6.98 -13.07
C VAL A 266 -4.38 7.24 -13.68
N GLU A 267 -5.14 6.17 -13.86
CA GLU A 267 -6.54 6.21 -14.26
C GLU A 267 -7.42 5.91 -13.05
N ILE A 268 -8.46 6.73 -12.82
CA ILE A 268 -9.43 6.52 -11.74
C ILE A 268 -10.80 6.24 -12.36
N ILE A 269 -11.30 5.02 -12.17
CA ILE A 269 -12.67 4.63 -12.54
C ILE A 269 -13.57 4.81 -11.33
N ARG A 270 -14.33 5.90 -11.34
CA ARG A 270 -15.30 6.26 -10.30
C ARG A 270 -16.55 5.39 -10.44
N GLN A 271 -17.13 4.99 -9.31
CA GLN A 271 -18.34 4.15 -9.25
C GLN A 271 -19.43 4.90 -8.50
N TYR A 272 -20.49 5.32 -9.18
CA TYR A 272 -21.54 6.17 -8.62
C TYR A 272 -22.70 5.39 -8.01
#